data_AF-A0A4Y2UNM4-F1
#
_entry.id   AF-A0A4Y2UNM4-F1
#
_cell.length_a   1.000
_cell.length_b   1.000
_cell.length_c   1.000
_cell.angle_alpha   90.00
_cell.angle_beta   90.00
_cell.angle_gamma   90.00
#
_symmetry.space_group_name_H-M   'P 1'
#
loop_
_entity.id
_entity.type
_entity.pdbx_description
1 polymer ?
#
loop_
_entity_poly.entity_id
_entity_poly.type
_entity_poly.pdbx_seq_one_letter_code
_entity_poly.pdbx_strand_id
1 'polypeptide(L)'
;MQKEEYEEWMSIGEGIPVAATLTDLEICQAVCEQDQAIKVDDSDGNECVEENLPTNAELRQALDILKRGVQHRLTNFKKQYQYEQYVNELLKNNCRQAAINDFLIVIFEINYRLP
;
A
#
# COMPACT_ATOMS: atom_id res chain seq x y z
N MET A 1 5.87 9.02 -5.02
CA MET A 1 5.93 7.56 -5.27
C MET A 1 6.03 7.35 -6.77
N GLN A 2 6.89 6.44 -7.25
CA GLN A 2 6.98 6.20 -8.70
C GLN A 2 5.71 5.47 -9.19
N LYS A 3 5.27 5.75 -10.43
CA LYS A 3 4.07 5.12 -10.99
C LYS A 3 4.17 3.59 -10.97
N GLU A 4 5.35 3.08 -11.30
CA GLU A 4 5.65 1.65 -11.31
C GLU A 4 5.51 1.03 -9.92
N GLU A 5 6.04 1.69 -8.88
CA GLU A 5 5.87 1.25 -7.49
C GLU A 5 4.38 1.20 -7.11
N TYR A 6 3.59 2.24 -7.40
CA TYR A 6 2.16 2.25 -7.07
C TYR A 6 1.40 1.11 -7.75
N GLU A 7 1.65 0.87 -9.04
CA GLU A 7 1.01 -0.21 -9.79
C GLU A 7 1.48 -1.59 -9.29
N GLU A 8 2.75 -1.74 -8.93
CA GLU A 8 3.30 -2.94 -8.30
C GLU A 8 2.59 -3.22 -6.97
N TRP A 9 2.48 -2.24 -6.09
CA TRP A 9 1.75 -2.36 -4.81
C TRP A 9 0.27 -2.72 -4.99
N MET A 10 -0.38 -2.20 -6.04
CA MET A 10 -1.76 -2.57 -6.37
C MET A 10 -1.86 -4.00 -6.93
N SER A 11 -0.87 -4.45 -7.70
CA SER A 11 -0.86 -5.78 -8.34
C SER A 11 -0.62 -6.93 -7.35
N ILE A 12 0.04 -6.67 -6.22
CA ILE A 12 0.30 -7.68 -5.18
C ILE A 12 -1.01 -8.31 -4.67
N GLY A 13 -2.12 -7.56 -4.61
CA GLY A 13 -3.42 -8.08 -4.17
C GLY A 13 -4.20 -8.85 -5.25
N GLU A 14 -3.83 -8.69 -6.52
CA GLU A 14 -4.59 -9.20 -7.67
C GLU A 14 -4.13 -10.60 -8.11
N GLY A 15 -2.86 -10.93 -7.83
CA GLY A 15 -2.23 -12.22 -8.17
C GLY A 15 -2.15 -13.23 -7.03
N ILE A 16 -2.51 -12.85 -5.79
CA ILE A 16 -2.60 -13.81 -4.69
C ILE A 16 -3.87 -14.65 -4.93
N PRO A 17 -3.76 -15.95 -5.29
CA PRO A 17 -4.92 -16.81 -5.22
C PRO A 17 -5.43 -16.70 -3.80
N VAL A 18 -6.72 -16.42 -3.62
CA VAL A 18 -7.36 -16.57 -2.31
C VAL A 18 -6.96 -17.97 -1.85
N ALA A 19 -6.04 -18.04 -0.87
CA ALA A 19 -5.43 -19.29 -0.46
C ALA A 19 -6.58 -20.26 -0.20
N ALA A 20 -6.48 -21.48 -0.77
CA ALA A 20 -7.52 -22.51 -0.68
C ALA A 20 -8.12 -22.45 0.71
N THR A 21 -9.44 -22.25 0.80
CA THR A 21 -10.22 -21.89 2.02
C THR A 21 -9.63 -22.54 3.26
N LEU A 22 -8.59 -21.92 3.83
CA LEU A 22 -7.90 -22.45 4.99
C LEU A 22 -8.93 -22.25 6.07
N THR A 23 -9.46 -23.37 6.54
CA THR A 23 -10.54 -23.32 7.51
C THR A 23 -9.97 -22.71 8.78
N ASP A 24 -10.81 -21.95 9.47
CA ASP A 24 -10.43 -21.25 10.72
C ASP A 24 -9.75 -22.24 11.72
N LEU A 25 -10.09 -23.53 11.63
CA LEU A 25 -9.49 -24.63 12.39
C LEU A 25 -8.02 -24.90 12.04
N GLU A 26 -7.66 -24.92 10.76
CA GLU A 26 -6.29 -25.21 10.30
C GLU A 26 -5.31 -24.08 10.66
N ILE A 27 -5.80 -22.84 10.65
CA ILE A 27 -5.01 -21.67 11.07
C ILE A 27 -4.81 -21.69 12.59
N CYS A 28 -5.88 -21.90 13.37
CA CYS A 28 -5.77 -22.02 14.83
C CYS A 28 -4.83 -23.16 15.20
N GLN A 29 -4.93 -24.31 14.53
CA GLN A 29 -4.07 -25.45 14.80
C GLN A 29 -2.59 -25.14 14.50
N ALA A 30 -2.29 -24.51 13.36
CA ALA A 30 -0.93 -24.10 13.03
C ALA A 30 -0.35 -23.08 14.04
N VAL A 31 -1.17 -22.16 14.54
CA VAL A 31 -0.77 -21.18 15.57
C VAL A 31 -0.55 -21.86 16.92
N CYS A 32 -1.45 -22.76 17.34
CA CYS A 32 -1.29 -23.56 18.56
C CYS A 32 -0.01 -24.40 18.54
N GLU A 33 0.25 -25.07 17.42
CA GLU A 33 1.43 -25.92 17.25
C GLU A 33 2.71 -25.09 17.26
N GLN A 34 2.68 -23.89 16.68
CA GLN A 34 3.81 -22.95 16.71
C GLN A 34 4.05 -22.39 18.12
N ASP A 35 3.00 -22.03 18.86
CA ASP A 35 3.09 -21.49 20.22
C ASP A 35 3.54 -22.56 21.23
N GLN A 36 3.10 -23.81 21.06
CA GLN A 36 3.60 -24.96 21.83
C GLN A 36 5.06 -25.29 21.51
N ALA A 37 5.47 -25.23 20.23
CA ALA A 37 6.86 -25.47 19.83
C ALA A 37 7.82 -24.42 20.41
N ILE A 38 7.36 -23.20 20.67
CA ILE A 38 8.14 -22.13 21.28
C ILE A 38 8.28 -22.32 22.81
N LYS A 39 7.33 -23.00 23.47
CA LYS A 39 7.30 -23.22 24.93
C LYS A 39 8.12 -24.43 25.43
N VAL A 40 8.85 -25.15 24.56
CA VAL A 40 9.52 -26.43 24.92
C VAL A 40 10.79 -26.27 25.77
N ASP A 41 11.30 -25.06 26.03
CA ASP A 41 12.61 -24.87 26.71
C ASP A 41 12.54 -24.46 28.19
N ASP A 42 11.36 -24.36 28.82
CA ASP A 42 11.28 -24.07 30.26
C ASP A 42 10.26 -25.00 30.95
N SER A 43 10.76 -26.16 31.37
CA SER A 43 10.01 -27.13 32.16
C SER A 43 9.92 -26.67 33.61
N ASP A 44 8.78 -26.09 34.00
CA ASP A 44 8.17 -26.44 35.29
C ASP A 44 6.63 -26.37 35.19
N GLY A 45 5.97 -27.37 35.76
CA GLY A 45 4.57 -27.73 35.50
C GLY A 45 3.55 -26.72 36.02
N ASN A 46 3.39 -25.60 35.33
CA ASN A 46 2.22 -24.75 35.47
C ASN A 46 1.12 -25.24 34.52
N GLU A 47 -0.07 -25.47 35.07
CA GLU A 47 -1.29 -25.83 34.35
C GLU A 47 -1.37 -25.01 33.07
N CYS A 48 -1.58 -25.69 31.93
CA CYS A 48 -1.93 -25.03 30.69
C CYS A 48 -3.21 -24.25 30.98
N VAL A 49 -3.06 -22.97 31.34
CA VAL A 49 -4.16 -22.01 31.30
C VAL A 49 -4.70 -22.18 29.90
N GLU A 50 -5.96 -22.59 29.81
CA GLU A 50 -6.73 -22.58 28.58
C GLU A 50 -6.79 -21.10 28.16
N GLU A 51 -5.70 -20.61 27.55
CA GLU A 51 -5.67 -19.34 26.87
C GLU A 51 -6.73 -19.50 25.79
N ASN A 52 -7.90 -18.90 26.04
CA ASN A 52 -9.06 -19.00 25.16
C ASN A 52 -8.58 -18.78 23.74
N LEU A 53 -8.61 -19.85 22.94
CA LEU A 53 -8.27 -19.74 21.53
C LEU A 53 -9.16 -18.66 20.96
N PRO A 54 -8.60 -17.67 20.23
CA PRO A 54 -9.38 -16.59 19.65
C PRO A 54 -10.56 -17.21 18.92
N THR A 55 -11.78 -16.87 19.37
CA THR A 55 -12.97 -17.50 18.83
C THR A 55 -13.05 -17.11 17.36
N ASN A 56 -13.59 -17.97 16.48
CA ASN A 56 -13.74 -17.66 15.05
C ASN A 56 -14.35 -16.25 14.82
N ALA A 57 -15.27 -15.82 15.69
CA ALA A 57 -15.82 -14.47 15.69
C ALA A 57 -14.78 -13.35 15.91
N GLU A 58 -13.85 -13.52 16.83
CA GLU A 58 -12.80 -12.55 17.18
C GLU A 58 -11.75 -12.44 16.06
N LEU A 59 -11.37 -13.56 15.45
CA LEU A 59 -10.46 -13.58 14.29
C LEU A 59 -11.08 -12.91 13.07
N ARG A 60 -12.36 -13.20 12.77
CA ARG A 60 -13.10 -12.51 11.70
C ARG A 60 -13.17 -11.02 11.92
N GLN A 61 -13.39 -10.60 13.16
CA GLN A 61 -13.43 -9.18 13.53
C GLN A 61 -12.06 -8.52 13.35
N ALA A 62 -10.98 -9.17 13.78
CA ALA A 62 -9.61 -8.66 13.59
C ALA A 62 -9.26 -8.54 12.10
N LEU A 63 -9.65 -9.53 11.28
CA LEU A 63 -9.44 -9.51 9.84
C LEU A 63 -10.22 -8.37 9.16
N ASP A 64 -11.48 -8.16 9.55
CA ASP A 64 -12.30 -7.07 9.00
C ASP A 64 -11.75 -5.69 9.38
N ILE A 65 -11.24 -5.53 10.61
CA ILE A 65 -10.56 -4.29 11.04
C ILE A 65 -9.30 -4.05 10.21
N LEU A 66 -8.47 -5.08 10.02
CA LEU A 66 -7.27 -5.00 9.20
C LEU A 66 -7.61 -4.62 7.76
N LYS A 67 -8.57 -5.31 7.14
CA LYS A 67 -9.05 -5.04 5.78
C LYS A 67 -9.54 -3.61 5.62
N ARG A 68 -10.32 -3.11 6.58
CA ARG A 68 -10.84 -1.75 6.56
C ARG A 68 -9.74 -0.70 6.74
N GLY A 69 -8.75 -0.97 7.59
CA GLY A 69 -7.57 -0.14 7.77
C GLY A 69 -6.71 -0.06 6.50
N VAL A 70 -6.49 -1.19 5.83
CA VAL A 70 -5.76 -1.27 4.56
C VAL A 70 -6.51 -0.53 3.45
N GLN A 71 -7.82 -0.77 3.28
CA GLN A 71 -8.64 -0.09 2.27
C GLN A 71 -8.67 1.43 2.45
N HIS A 72 -8.83 1.91 3.69
CA HIS A 72 -8.85 3.35 3.97
C HIS A 72 -7.49 4.00 3.70
N ARG A 73 -6.39 3.33 4.01
CA ARG A 73 -5.04 3.81 3.67
C ARG A 73 -4.81 3.85 2.17
N LEU A 74 -5.19 2.80 1.44
CA LEU A 74 -5.03 2.73 -0.03
C LEU A 74 -5.85 3.78 -0.77
N THR A 75 -7.08 4.05 -0.34
CA THR A 75 -7.91 5.10 -0.95
C THR A 75 -7.36 6.51 -0.75
N ASN A 76 -6.84 6.80 0.45
CA ASN A 76 -6.14 8.07 0.69
C ASN A 76 -4.84 8.16 -0.11
N PHE A 77 -4.10 7.04 -0.19
CA PHE A 77 -2.89 6.94 -0.99
C PHE A 77 -3.15 7.23 -2.48
N LYS A 78 -4.20 6.63 -3.05
CA LYS A 78 -4.62 6.87 -4.43
C LYS A 78 -4.93 8.34 -4.71
N LYS A 79 -5.66 9.01 -3.80
CA LYS A 79 -5.96 10.45 -3.93
C LYS A 79 -4.70 11.30 -3.89
N GLN A 80 -3.79 11.01 -2.96
CA GLN A 80 -2.52 11.72 -2.84
C GLN A 80 -1.65 11.55 -4.09
N TYR A 81 -1.55 10.33 -4.61
CA TYR A 81 -0.85 10.03 -5.84
C TYR A 81 -1.45 10.77 -7.05
N GLN A 82 -2.78 10.77 -7.20
CA GLN A 82 -3.46 11.51 -8.27
C GLN A 82 -3.17 13.02 -8.21
N TYR A 83 -3.16 13.59 -7.00
CA TYR A 83 -2.85 15.01 -6.82
C TYR A 83 -1.39 15.33 -7.16
N GLU A 84 -0.44 14.48 -6.74
CA GLU A 84 0.98 14.61 -7.07
C GLU A 84 1.20 14.56 -8.60
N GLN A 85 0.56 13.63 -9.29
CA GLN A 85 0.61 13.53 -10.76
C GLN A 85 0.09 14.79 -11.44
N TYR A 86 -1.05 15.32 -10.99
CA TYR A 86 -1.64 16.54 -11.54
C TYR A 86 -0.70 17.76 -11.40
N VAL A 87 -0.10 17.94 -10.21
CA VAL A 87 0.86 19.03 -9.98
C VAL A 87 2.09 18.89 -10.88
N ASN A 88 2.63 17.67 -11.01
CA ASN A 88 3.78 17.41 -11.87
C ASN A 88 3.51 17.71 -13.35
N GLU A 89 2.31 17.36 -13.83
CA GLU A 89 1.89 17.66 -15.20
C GLU A 89 1.75 19.16 -15.44
N LEU A 90 1.15 19.90 -14.51
CA LEU A 90 1.07 21.36 -14.57
C LEU A 90 2.45 22.01 -14.62
N LEU A 91 3.37 21.59 -13.76
CA LEU A 91 4.74 22.10 -13.74
C LEU A 91 5.45 21.84 -15.08
N LYS A 92 5.33 20.62 -15.63
CA LYS A 92 5.94 20.27 -16.91
C LYS A 92 5.40 21.12 -18.05
N ASN A 93 4.09 21.39 -18.07
CA ASN A 93 3.46 22.24 -19.07
C ASN A 93 3.90 23.71 -18.94
N ASN A 94 3.99 24.22 -17.71
CA ASN A 94 4.50 25.57 -17.45
C ASN A 94 5.97 25.72 -17.87
N CYS A 95 6.83 24.74 -17.61
CA CYS A 95 8.22 24.75 -18.08
C CYS A 95 8.32 24.78 -19.61
N ARG A 96 7.49 24.02 -20.31
CA ARG A 96 7.40 24.05 -21.78
C ARG A 96 6.94 25.42 -22.28
N GLN A 97 5.92 26.01 -21.64
CA GLN A 97 5.42 27.32 -22.00
C GLN A 97 6.47 28.42 -21.79
N ALA A 98 7.22 28.36 -20.68
CA ALA A 98 8.31 29.29 -20.41
C ALA A 98 9.37 29.23 -21.53
N ALA A 99 9.80 28.02 -21.92
CA ALA A 99 10.74 27.86 -23.03
C ALA A 99 10.21 28.43 -24.35
N ILE A 100 8.92 28.22 -24.67
CA ILE A 100 8.30 28.79 -25.88
C ILE A 100 8.29 30.32 -25.82
N ASN A 101 7.94 30.90 -24.67
CA ASN A 101 7.92 32.35 -24.50
C ASN A 101 9.33 32.94 -24.71
N ASP A 102 10.37 32.30 -24.18
CA ASP A 102 11.76 32.72 -24.37
C ASP A 102 12.17 32.67 -25.86
N PHE A 103 11.81 31.61 -26.57
CA PHE A 103 12.05 31.51 -28.02
C PHE A 103 11.34 32.62 -28.80
N LEU A 104 10.09 32.94 -28.46
CA LEU A 104 9.33 34.00 -29.12
C LEU A 104 9.93 35.39 -28.88
N ILE A 105 10.45 35.63 -27.67
CA ILE A 105 11.16 36.88 -27.34
C ILE A 105 12.40 37.03 -28.24
N VAL A 106 13.23 35.98 -28.35
CA VAL A 106 14.42 36.00 -29.22
C VAL A 106 14.06 36.26 -30.68
N ILE A 107 13.02 35.61 -31.21
CA ILE A 107 12.54 35.84 -32.57
C ILE A 107 12.08 37.29 -32.75
N PHE A 108 11.35 37.84 -31.80
CA PHE A 108 10.88 39.22 -31.88
C PHE A 108 12.04 40.22 -31.87
N GLU A 109 13.08 39.99 -31.05
CA GLU A 109 14.27 40.83 -31.02
C GLU A 109 15.04 40.81 -32.35
N ILE A 110 15.20 39.64 -32.97
CA ILE A 110 15.89 39.50 -34.26
C ILE A 110 15.11 40.21 -35.38
N ASN A 111 13.78 40.07 -35.42
CA ASN A 111 12.97 40.55 -36.54
C ASN A 111 12.55 42.02 -36.43
N TYR A 112 12.48 42.56 -35.21
CA TYR A 112 11.88 43.89 -34.98
C TYR A 112 12.79 44.87 -34.21
N ARG A 113 13.97 44.46 -33.75
CA ARG A 113 14.86 45.30 -32.91
C ARG A 113 16.21 45.65 -33.54
N LEU A 114 16.56 45.10 -34.71
CA LEU A 114 17.73 45.53 -35.48
C LEU A 114 17.26 46.46 -36.62
N PRO A 115 17.84 47.67 -36.77
CA PRO A 115 17.49 48.62 -37.83
C PRO A 115 17.91 48.15 -39.22
#